data_AF-A0A9P5X3A0-F1
#
_entry.id   AF-A0A9P5X3A0-F1
#
_cell.length_a   1.000
_cell.length_b   1.000
_cell.length_c   1.000
_cell.angle_alpha   90.00
_cell.angle_beta   90.00
_cell.angle_gamma   90.00
#
_symmetry.space_group_name_H-M   'P 1'
#
loop_
_entity.id
_entity.type
_entity.pdbx_description
1 polymer ?
#
loop_
_entity_poly.entity_id
_entity_poly.type
_entity_poly.pdbx_seq_one_letter_code
_entity_poly.pdbx_strand_id
1 'polypeptide(L)'
;MFDFGSSSTVPWKLAVLSTSATLYACHLYEGMSEEDLVWELVQNGVHFCTLQCHNTLNLVPMERFSVMIAPMRLSIHVFDKRDHDFYEKQCQSFFSLQCSHATLLQGGYVWCIVSKYINFSEAVRGSWGIHNVMNEMFRVEDSNGIKYIDDNLMDNELEILCGVYRIFTGG
;
A
#
# COMPACT_ATOMS: atom_id res chain seq x y z
N MET A 1 6.10 16.39 2.03
CA MET A 1 4.64 16.50 1.79
C MET A 1 4.44 17.64 0.81
N PHE A 2 3.73 17.39 -0.27
CA PHE A 2 3.35 18.39 -1.26
C PHE A 2 2.01 18.99 -0.85
N ASP A 3 1.93 20.31 -0.81
CA ASP A 3 0.72 21.06 -0.48
C ASP A 3 0.28 21.84 -1.71
N PHE A 4 -0.86 21.43 -2.27
CA PHE A 4 -1.45 22.03 -3.48
C PHE A 4 -2.34 23.23 -3.13
N GLY A 5 -2.47 23.57 -1.85
CA GLY A 5 -3.17 24.76 -1.36
C GLY A 5 -4.63 24.81 -1.83
N SER A 6 -5.06 26.00 -2.27
CA SER A 6 -6.42 26.24 -2.75
C SER A 6 -6.77 25.55 -4.07
N SER A 7 -5.77 25.01 -4.77
CA SER A 7 -5.96 24.27 -6.01
C SER A 7 -6.21 22.78 -5.78
N SER A 8 -6.24 22.34 -4.52
CA SER A 8 -6.41 20.93 -4.15
C SER A 8 -7.73 20.37 -4.66
N THR A 9 -7.68 19.34 -5.49
CA THR A 9 -8.87 18.63 -6.02
C THR A 9 -9.17 17.34 -5.24
N VAL A 10 -8.20 16.85 -4.47
CA VAL A 10 -8.26 15.61 -3.69
C VAL A 10 -8.34 15.90 -2.17
N PRO A 11 -8.90 14.97 -1.36
CA PRO A 11 -9.02 15.15 0.09
C PRO A 11 -7.74 14.81 0.88
N TRP A 12 -6.73 14.27 0.21
CA TRP A 12 -5.45 13.84 0.79
C TRP A 12 -4.30 14.72 0.30
N LYS A 13 -3.17 14.65 0.99
CA LYS A 13 -1.90 15.30 0.61
C LYS A 13 -0.90 14.25 0.16
N LEU A 14 -0.20 14.52 -0.94
CA LEU A 14 0.84 13.63 -1.41
C LEU A 14 2.09 13.75 -0.51
N ALA A 15 2.63 12.62 -0.07
CA ALA A 15 3.91 12.55 0.59
C ALA A 15 4.79 11.47 -0.05
N VAL A 16 6.06 11.78 -0.25
CA VAL A 16 7.07 10.82 -0.72
C VAL A 16 8.12 10.66 0.37
N LEU A 17 8.69 9.46 0.49
CA LEU A 17 9.55 9.09 1.63
C LEU A 17 11.05 9.18 1.32
N SER A 18 11.45 9.51 0.10
CA SER A 18 12.85 9.59 -0.31
C SER A 18 13.17 10.89 -1.03
N THR A 19 14.42 11.36 -0.90
CA THR A 19 14.90 12.57 -1.59
C THR A 19 14.83 12.42 -3.10
N SER A 20 15.12 11.23 -3.64
CA SER A 20 15.02 10.96 -5.07
C SER A 20 13.58 11.05 -5.57
N ALA A 21 12.61 10.49 -4.83
CA ALA A 21 11.20 10.61 -5.16
C ALA A 21 10.71 12.07 -5.06
N THR A 22 11.20 12.84 -4.09
CA THR A 22 10.91 14.28 -4.00
C THR A 22 11.39 15.03 -5.24
N LEU A 23 12.65 14.84 -5.63
CA LEU A 23 13.21 15.49 -6.82
C LEU A 23 12.46 15.08 -8.09
N TYR A 24 12.12 13.79 -8.20
CA TYR A 24 11.32 13.28 -9.32
C TYR A 24 9.94 13.94 -9.38
N ALA A 25 9.20 13.96 -8.27
CA ALA A 25 7.89 14.60 -8.19
C ALA A 25 7.95 16.11 -8.45
N CYS A 26 8.97 16.82 -7.94
CA CYS A 26 9.18 18.23 -8.24
C CYS A 26 9.40 18.51 -9.73
N HIS A 27 10.08 17.60 -10.44
CA HIS A 27 10.30 17.75 -11.88
C HIS A 27 9.03 17.52 -12.70
N LEU A 28 8.14 16.63 -12.24
CA LEU A 28 6.86 16.35 -12.89
C LEU A 28 5.80 17.42 -12.62
N TYR A 29 5.85 18.07 -11.45
CA TYR A 29 4.78 18.92 -10.95
C TYR A 29 4.47 20.16 -11.81
N GLU A 30 5.32 20.57 -12.75
CA GLU A 30 5.07 21.75 -13.59
C GLU A 30 3.80 21.60 -14.46
N GLY A 31 2.67 22.07 -13.92
CA GLY A 31 1.37 22.09 -14.60
C GLY A 31 0.53 20.80 -14.49
N MET A 32 0.96 19.80 -13.73
CA MET A 32 0.21 18.56 -13.50
C MET A 32 -0.79 18.69 -12.35
N SER A 33 -1.92 17.97 -12.45
CA SER A 33 -2.82 17.78 -11.32
C SER A 33 -2.25 16.78 -10.31
N GLU A 34 -2.84 16.71 -9.11
CA GLU A 34 -2.46 15.73 -8.10
C GLU A 34 -2.71 14.30 -8.57
N GLU A 35 -3.79 14.08 -9.31
CA GLU A 35 -4.14 12.78 -9.87
C GLU A 35 -3.13 12.34 -10.92
N ASP A 36 -2.72 13.25 -11.82
CA ASP A 36 -1.70 12.98 -12.84
C ASP A 36 -0.36 12.64 -12.19
N LEU A 37 0.01 13.39 -11.14
CA LEU A 37 1.26 13.13 -10.41
C LEU A 37 1.24 11.77 -9.71
N VAL A 38 0.15 11.42 -9.04
CA VAL A 38 -0.03 10.09 -8.44
C VAL A 38 0.03 9.00 -9.49
N TRP A 39 -0.64 9.21 -10.62
CA TRP A 39 -0.63 8.28 -11.74
C TRP A 39 0.79 8.02 -12.24
N GLU A 40 1.58 9.06 -12.45
CA GLU A 40 3.00 8.94 -12.82
C GLU A 40 3.83 8.19 -11.77
N LEU A 41 3.65 8.49 -10.49
CA LEU A 41 4.37 7.81 -9.41
C LEU A 41 4.03 6.31 -9.36
N VAL A 42 2.75 5.96 -9.52
CA VAL A 42 2.30 4.57 -9.58
C VAL A 42 2.84 3.87 -10.82
N GLN A 43 2.77 4.48 -12.00
CA GLN A 43 3.27 3.85 -13.23
C GLN A 43 4.76 3.53 -13.16
N ASN A 44 5.51 4.33 -12.41
CA ASN A 44 6.95 4.15 -12.23
C ASN A 44 7.31 3.36 -10.96
N GLY A 45 6.32 2.81 -10.25
CA GLY A 45 6.54 2.01 -9.04
C GLY A 45 7.26 2.77 -7.93
N VAL A 46 7.05 4.08 -7.84
CA VAL A 46 7.63 4.94 -6.81
C VAL A 46 6.83 4.79 -5.53
N HIS A 47 7.52 4.70 -4.38
CA HIS A 47 6.86 4.66 -3.09
C HIS A 47 6.36 6.05 -2.66
N PHE A 48 5.09 6.17 -2.28
CA PHE A 48 4.50 7.40 -1.74
C PHE A 48 3.33 7.10 -0.80
N CYS A 49 2.73 8.15 -0.24
CA CYS A 49 1.54 8.10 0.61
C CYS A 49 0.55 9.18 0.18
N THR A 50 -0.74 8.90 0.31
CA THR A 50 -1.86 9.83 0.16
C THR A 50 -2.44 10.16 1.53
N LEU A 51 -1.71 11.01 2.26
CA LEU A 51 -1.98 11.36 3.65
C LEU A 51 -3.29 12.16 3.80
N GLN A 52 -4.28 11.60 4.49
CA GLN A 52 -5.54 12.28 4.76
C GLN A 52 -5.67 12.66 6.23
N CYS A 53 -6.30 13.81 6.51
CA CYS A 53 -6.49 14.29 7.87
C CYS A 53 -7.38 13.30 8.66
N HIS A 54 -6.90 12.84 9.82
CA HIS A 54 -7.59 11.86 10.66
C HIS A 54 -9.04 12.25 10.95
N ASN A 55 -9.31 13.53 11.21
CA ASN A 55 -10.63 14.03 11.57
C ASN A 55 -11.64 14.05 10.40
N THR A 56 -11.19 13.77 9.18
CA THR A 56 -12.03 13.71 7.98
C THR A 56 -12.41 12.28 7.59
N LEU A 57 -11.85 11.28 8.28
CA LEU A 57 -12.00 9.88 7.93
C LEU A 57 -13.01 9.17 8.84
N ASN A 58 -13.66 8.17 8.26
CA ASN A 58 -14.56 7.27 8.97
C ASN A 58 -13.82 6.01 9.41
N LEU A 59 -14.36 5.33 10.42
CA LEU A 59 -13.89 4.01 10.83
C LEU A 59 -14.16 2.97 9.72
N VAL A 60 -13.17 2.13 9.44
CA VAL A 60 -13.32 1.02 8.50
C VAL A 60 -14.10 -0.13 9.16
N PRO A 61 -15.13 -0.71 8.51
CA PRO A 61 -15.87 -1.86 9.06
C PRO A 61 -14.96 -3.06 9.35
N MET A 62 -15.10 -3.67 10.55
CA MET A 62 -14.27 -4.81 11.01
C MET A 62 -14.36 -6.07 10.15
N GLU A 63 -15.41 -6.27 9.37
CA GLU A 63 -15.70 -7.53 8.66
C GLU A 63 -14.71 -7.87 7.53
N ARG A 64 -13.68 -7.05 7.32
CA ARG A 64 -12.89 -7.04 6.08
C ARG A 64 -11.46 -7.57 6.23
N PHE A 65 -11.05 -7.97 7.42
CA PHE A 65 -9.70 -8.48 7.68
C PHE A 65 -9.69 -10.00 7.73
N SER A 66 -9.16 -10.62 6.67
CA SER A 66 -8.75 -12.02 6.74
C SER A 66 -7.33 -12.05 7.31
N VAL A 67 -7.12 -12.76 8.42
CA VAL A 67 -5.76 -13.00 8.91
C VAL A 67 -5.06 -13.90 7.91
N MET A 68 -4.25 -13.31 7.04
CA MET A 68 -3.44 -14.07 6.10
C MET A 68 -2.17 -14.52 6.82
N ILE A 69 -1.99 -15.84 6.86
CA ILE A 69 -0.85 -16.49 7.50
C ILE A 69 0.04 -17.08 6.40
N ALA A 70 1.33 -16.81 6.49
CA ALA A 70 2.33 -17.41 5.61
C ALA A 70 2.19 -18.95 5.63
N PRO A 71 2.14 -19.63 4.46
CA PRO A 71 1.98 -21.07 4.40
C PRO A 71 3.10 -21.79 5.16
N MET A 72 2.77 -22.91 5.80
CA MET A 72 3.78 -23.77 6.43
C MET A 72 4.08 -24.97 5.53
N ARG A 73 5.37 -25.32 5.41
CA ARG A 73 5.88 -26.46 4.65
C ARG A 73 6.77 -27.31 5.56
N LEU A 74 6.85 -28.61 5.26
CA LEU A 74 7.76 -29.51 6.00
C LEU A 74 9.21 -29.28 5.55
N SER A 75 10.18 -29.62 6.40
CA SER A 75 11.62 -29.52 6.08
C SER A 75 12.06 -30.28 4.83
N ILE A 76 11.32 -31.33 4.45
CA ILE A 76 11.57 -32.14 3.26
C ILE A 76 10.93 -31.56 1.98
N HIS A 77 10.23 -30.43 2.07
CA HIS A 77 9.51 -29.85 0.95
C HIS A 77 10.47 -29.30 -0.11
N VAL A 78 10.16 -29.58 -1.38
CA VAL A 78 10.81 -29.00 -2.55
C VAL A 78 9.74 -28.20 -3.30
N PHE A 79 10.04 -26.95 -3.60
CA PHE A 79 9.12 -26.06 -4.32
C PHE A 79 8.75 -26.65 -5.68
N ASP A 80 7.45 -26.68 -5.98
CA ASP A 80 6.93 -27.16 -7.26
C ASP A 80 5.80 -26.26 -7.82
N LYS A 81 5.23 -26.68 -8.94
CA LYS A 81 4.16 -25.93 -9.62
C LYS A 81 2.96 -25.65 -8.72
N ARG A 82 2.63 -26.55 -7.79
CA ARG A 82 1.49 -26.38 -6.86
C ARG A 82 1.74 -25.23 -5.90
N ASP A 83 2.99 -24.97 -5.51
CA ASP A 83 3.34 -23.82 -4.69
C ASP A 83 3.13 -22.52 -5.44
N HIS A 84 3.53 -22.47 -6.71
CA HIS A 84 3.26 -21.33 -7.58
C HIS A 84 1.75 -21.11 -7.79
N ASP A 85 0.99 -22.16 -8.13
CA ASP A 85 -0.46 -22.08 -8.33
C ASP A 85 -1.18 -21.67 -7.03
N PHE A 86 -0.67 -22.08 -5.87
CA PHE A 86 -1.18 -21.65 -4.57
C PHE A 86 -0.87 -20.17 -4.31
N TYR A 87 0.35 -19.72 -4.60
CA TYR A 87 0.76 -18.32 -4.47
C TYR A 87 -0.10 -17.39 -5.34
N GLU A 88 -0.38 -17.75 -6.60
CA GLU A 88 -1.24 -16.94 -7.47
C GLU A 88 -2.66 -16.80 -6.91
N LYS A 89 -3.24 -17.90 -6.39
CA LYS A 89 -4.55 -17.86 -5.73
C LYS A 89 -4.52 -17.02 -4.47
N GLN A 90 -3.43 -17.09 -3.70
CA GLN A 90 -3.25 -16.28 -2.50
C GLN A 90 -3.19 -14.79 -2.85
N CYS A 91 -2.47 -14.40 -3.91
CA CYS A 91 -2.45 -13.02 -4.41
C CYS A 91 -3.84 -12.56 -4.87
N GLN A 92 -4.56 -13.38 -5.64
CA GLN A 92 -5.93 -13.05 -6.06
C GLN A 92 -6.86 -12.85 -4.86
N SER A 93 -6.77 -13.71 -3.85
CA SER A 93 -7.52 -13.57 -2.61
C SER A 93 -7.11 -12.32 -1.84
N PHE A 94 -5.80 -12.01 -1.75
CA PHE A 94 -5.28 -10.82 -1.08
C PHE A 94 -5.86 -9.55 -1.71
N PHE A 95 -5.84 -9.45 -3.04
CA PHE A 95 -6.32 -8.26 -3.74
C PHE A 95 -7.85 -8.16 -3.87
N SER A 96 -8.57 -9.24 -3.55
CA SER A 96 -10.01 -9.16 -3.30
C SER A 96 -10.35 -8.54 -1.93
N LEU A 97 -9.37 -8.43 -1.03
CA LEU A 97 -9.48 -7.79 0.27
C LEU A 97 -8.98 -6.34 0.20
N GLN A 98 -9.37 -5.55 1.19
CA GLN A 98 -9.36 -4.08 1.15
C GLN A 98 -7.99 -3.43 1.43
N CYS A 99 -6.89 -4.07 1.00
CA CYS A 99 -5.51 -3.59 1.16
C CYS A 99 -4.85 -3.20 -0.18
N SER A 100 -5.64 -3.11 -1.25
CA SER A 100 -5.19 -2.79 -2.61
C SER A 100 -4.46 -1.46 -2.70
N HIS A 101 -4.98 -0.45 -2.00
CA HIS A 101 -4.46 0.91 -2.00
C HIS A 101 -3.03 0.95 -1.42
N ALA A 102 -2.84 0.57 -0.15
CA ALA A 102 -1.51 0.54 0.50
C ALA A 102 -0.48 -0.26 -0.30
N THR A 103 -0.90 -1.39 -0.88
CA THR A 103 0.01 -2.24 -1.66
C THR A 103 0.48 -1.55 -2.94
N LEU A 104 -0.39 -0.79 -3.60
CA LEU A 104 -0.07 -0.04 -4.81
C LEU A 104 0.91 1.11 -4.50
N LEU A 105 0.75 1.75 -3.35
CA LEU A 105 1.57 2.87 -2.90
C LEU A 105 2.99 2.48 -2.47
N GLN A 106 3.21 1.20 -2.15
CA GLN A 106 4.49 0.69 -1.64
C GLN A 106 5.64 0.77 -2.65
N GLY A 107 5.33 0.79 -3.95
CA GLY A 107 6.32 0.80 -5.02
C GLY A 107 7.19 -0.47 -5.08
N GLY A 108 8.32 -0.39 -5.80
CA GLY A 108 9.37 -1.42 -5.83
C GLY A 108 8.88 -2.80 -6.29
N TYR A 109 9.34 -3.87 -5.62
CA TYR A 109 8.98 -5.25 -5.99
C TYR A 109 7.50 -5.57 -5.74
N VAL A 110 6.93 -5.01 -4.67
CA VAL A 110 5.50 -5.16 -4.35
C VAL A 110 4.64 -4.62 -5.49
N TRP A 111 5.04 -3.48 -6.06
CA TRP A 111 4.39 -2.90 -7.23
C TRP A 111 4.42 -3.83 -8.47
N CYS A 112 5.53 -4.53 -8.73
CA CYS A 112 5.63 -5.49 -9.84
C CYS A 112 4.61 -6.64 -9.73
N ILE A 113 4.22 -6.99 -8.50
CA ILE A 113 3.19 -8.01 -8.26
C ILE A 113 1.80 -7.39 -8.37
N VAL A 114 1.56 -6.30 -7.64
CA VAL A 114 0.24 -5.67 -7.50
C VAL A 114 -0.32 -5.16 -8.83
N SER A 115 0.53 -4.67 -9.72
CA SER A 115 0.16 -4.09 -11.02
C SER A 115 -0.51 -5.09 -11.96
N LYS A 116 -0.42 -6.39 -11.67
CA LYS A 116 -1.10 -7.46 -12.42
C LYS A 116 -2.55 -7.66 -11.97
N TYR A 117 -2.93 -7.17 -10.80
CA TYR A 117 -4.20 -7.48 -10.14
C TYR A 117 -5.07 -6.26 -9.87
N ILE A 118 -4.50 -5.06 -9.75
CA ILE A 118 -5.20 -3.84 -9.33
C ILE A 118 -5.08 -2.74 -10.37
N ASN A 119 -6.15 -1.97 -10.55
CA ASN A 119 -6.16 -0.78 -11.38
C ASN A 119 -5.47 0.38 -10.68
N PHE A 120 -4.62 1.12 -11.40
CA PHE A 120 -3.91 2.27 -10.86
C PHE A 120 -4.82 3.41 -10.36
N SER A 121 -6.07 3.45 -10.79
CA SER A 121 -7.08 4.38 -10.25
C SER A 121 -7.29 4.23 -8.74
N GLU A 122 -6.99 3.06 -8.16
CA GLU A 122 -7.07 2.85 -6.70
C GLU A 122 -6.09 3.71 -5.91
N ALA A 123 -4.98 4.16 -6.51
CA ALA A 123 -4.02 5.04 -5.83
C ALA A 123 -4.56 6.45 -5.61
N VAL A 124 -5.43 6.94 -6.51
CA VAL A 124 -5.95 8.32 -6.45
C VAL A 124 -7.03 8.48 -5.39
N ARG A 125 -7.64 7.38 -4.95
CA ARG A 125 -8.76 7.38 -3.98
C ARG A 125 -8.38 7.94 -2.61
N GLY A 126 -7.13 7.77 -2.18
CA GLY A 126 -6.68 8.03 -0.81
C GLY A 126 -6.97 6.87 0.15
N SER A 127 -6.72 7.10 1.44
CA SER A 127 -6.91 6.10 2.52
C SER A 127 -8.35 5.57 2.61
N TRP A 128 -8.48 4.29 2.97
CA TRP A 128 -9.76 3.65 3.26
C TRP A 128 -10.43 4.16 4.53
N GLY A 129 -9.67 4.69 5.49
CA GLY A 129 -10.21 5.21 6.73
C GLY A 129 -9.35 4.89 7.95
N ILE A 130 -9.98 4.99 9.11
CA ILE A 130 -9.34 4.68 10.39
C ILE A 130 -9.52 3.20 10.68
N HIS A 131 -8.41 2.46 10.72
CA HIS A 131 -8.39 1.05 11.08
C HIS A 131 -8.30 0.87 12.61
N ASN A 132 -8.77 -0.26 13.13
CA ASN A 132 -8.72 -0.52 14.57
C ASN A 132 -7.33 -0.98 15.03
N VAL A 133 -6.55 -1.62 14.15
CA VAL A 133 -5.18 -2.06 14.45
C VAL A 133 -4.22 -0.94 14.06
N MET A 134 -3.39 -0.49 14.99
CA MET A 134 -2.50 0.66 14.75
C MET A 134 -1.50 0.42 13.62
N ASN A 135 -1.05 -0.82 13.42
CA ASN A 135 -0.04 -1.16 12.40
C ASN A 135 -0.58 -1.21 10.98
N GLU A 136 -1.91 -1.16 10.79
CA GLU A 136 -2.58 -1.07 9.49
C GLU A 136 -2.62 0.37 8.96
N MET A 137 -2.04 1.34 9.69
CA MET A 137 -1.99 2.74 9.28
C MET A 137 -0.59 3.31 9.36
N PHE A 138 -0.22 4.06 8.33
CA PHE A 138 0.89 5.01 8.40
C PHE A 138 0.37 6.30 9.03
N ARG A 139 1.12 6.89 9.96
CA ARG A 139 0.69 8.07 10.71
C ARG A 139 1.81 9.09 10.81
N VAL A 140 1.47 10.34 10.54
CA VAL A 140 2.36 11.48 10.74
C VAL A 140 1.61 12.62 11.42
N GLU A 141 2.32 13.41 12.20
CA GLU A 141 1.79 14.57 12.89
C GLU A 141 2.57 15.80 12.42
N ASP A 142 1.86 16.87 12.05
CA ASP A 142 2.50 18.12 11.68
C ASP A 142 2.91 18.96 12.91
N SER A 143 3.56 20.10 12.69
CA SER A 143 3.99 21.00 13.76
C SER A 143 2.82 21.62 14.56
N ASN A 144 1.59 21.56 14.05
CA ASN A 144 0.39 22.08 14.69
C ASN A 144 -0.38 20.99 15.44
N GLY A 145 0.13 19.76 15.48
CA GLY A 145 -0.52 18.61 16.11
C GLY A 145 -1.63 17.98 15.26
N ILE A 146 -1.73 18.34 13.97
CA ILE A 146 -2.70 17.72 13.05
C ILE A 146 -2.17 16.35 12.63
N LYS A 147 -2.98 15.33 12.87
CA LYS A 147 -2.68 13.95 12.52
C LYS A 147 -3.17 13.63 11.12
N TYR A 148 -2.25 13.13 10.31
CA TYR A 148 -2.52 12.58 9.00
C TYR A 148 -2.29 11.08 9.01
N ILE A 149 -3.14 10.37 8.30
CA ILE A 149 -3.07 8.91 8.20
C ILE A 149 -3.14 8.47 6.75
N ASP A 150 -2.54 7.33 6.49
CA ASP A 150 -2.73 6.56 5.26
C ASP A 150 -2.81 5.07 5.60
N ASP A 151 -3.29 4.27 4.65
CA ASP A 151 -3.31 2.81 4.82
C ASP A 151 -1.87 2.27 4.79
N ASN A 152 -1.57 1.24 5.59
CA ASN A 152 -0.26 0.61 5.63
C ASN A 152 -0.36 -0.90 5.46
N LEU A 153 0.64 -1.47 4.81
CA LEU A 153 0.79 -2.91 4.66
C LEU A 153 1.50 -3.48 5.89
N MET A 154 0.93 -4.54 6.48
CA MET A 154 1.56 -5.26 7.59
C MET A 154 2.68 -6.18 7.12
N ASP A 155 3.62 -6.51 8.00
CA ASP A 155 4.76 -7.37 7.67
C ASP A 155 4.34 -8.76 7.16
N ASN A 156 3.28 -9.35 7.73
CA ASN A 156 2.76 -10.64 7.28
C ASN A 156 2.11 -10.57 5.90
N GLU A 157 1.44 -9.45 5.58
CA GLU A 157 0.87 -9.20 4.26
C GLU A 157 1.98 -9.05 3.22
N LEU A 158 3.05 -8.35 3.58
CA LEU A 158 4.25 -8.22 2.75
C LEU A 158 4.95 -9.57 2.53
N GLU A 159 5.11 -10.39 3.58
CA GLU A 159 5.64 -11.76 3.49
C GLU A 159 4.84 -12.58 2.47
N ILE A 160 3.51 -12.53 2.55
CA ILE A 160 2.61 -13.27 1.66
C ILE A 160 2.73 -12.80 0.22
N LEU A 161 2.73 -11.49 -0.02
CA LEU A 161 2.90 -10.92 -1.36
C LEU A 161 4.27 -11.30 -1.95
N CYS A 162 5.31 -11.36 -1.11
CA CYS A 162 6.63 -11.82 -1.51
C CYS A 162 6.73 -13.35 -1.72
N GLY A 163 5.65 -14.10 -1.51
CA GLY A 163 5.63 -15.56 -1.68
C GLY A 163 6.38 -16.32 -0.58
N VAL A 164 6.55 -15.71 0.59
CA VAL A 164 7.24 -16.33 1.73
C VAL A 164 6.39 -17.46 2.30
N TYR A 165 7.02 -18.61 2.52
CA TYR A 165 6.47 -19.72 3.29
C TYR A 165 7.46 -20.11 4.39
N ARG A 166 6.93 -20.65 5.50
CA ARG A 166 7.70 -21.05 6.67
C ARG A 166 7.99 -22.54 6.63
N ILE A 167 9.22 -22.94 6.95
CA ILE A 167 9.60 -24.35 7.03
C ILE A 167 9.51 -24.82 8.48
N PHE A 168 8.75 -25.88 8.72
CA PHE A 168 8.71 -26.57 10.00
C PHE A 168 9.89 -27.54 10.11
N THR A 169 10.79 -27.27 11.05
CA THR A 169 12.02 -28.05 11.24
C THR A 169 11.92 -29.14 12.30
N GLY A 170 10.84 -29.19 13.09
CA GLY A 170 10.68 -30.15 14.19
C GLY A 170 11.73 -29.94 15.29
N GLY A 171 11.33 -29.23 16.35
CA GLY A 171 12.16 -29.10 17.56
C GLY A 171 12.16 -30.37 18.40
#